data_AF-A0A7J9IDA8-F1
#
_entry.id   AF-A0A7J9IDA8-F1
#
_cell.length_a   1.000
_cell.length_b   1.000
_cell.length_c   1.000
_cell.angle_alpha   90.00
_cell.angle_beta   90.00
_cell.angle_gamma   90.00
#
_symmetry.space_group_name_H-M   'P 1'
#
loop_
_entity.id
_entity.type
_entity.pdbx_description
1 polymer ?
#
loop_
_entity_poly.entity_id
_entity_poly.type
_entity_poly.pdbx_seq_one_letter_code
_entity_poly.pdbx_strand_id
1 'polypeptide(L)'
;MDTSAKIWDAIVTLYGSKTTSKLMFYRRTLHSQRKGEMSMKEFLMKVKGCCDSLASCGEVISEHEHVTAILNGLPPKYESVITIVTASQVPYIV
;
A
#
# COMPACT_ATOMS: atom_id res chain seq x y z
N MET A 1 -20.53 31.41 -21.34
CA MET A 1 -19.95 30.12 -21.78
C MET A 1 -19.37 29.39 -20.57
N ASP A 2 -20.10 29.38 -19.44
CA ASP A 2 -19.47 29.20 -18.11
C ASP A 2 -20.01 27.99 -17.33
N THR A 3 -21.05 27.33 -17.83
CA THR A 3 -21.72 26.23 -17.11
C THR A 3 -20.98 24.92 -17.27
N SER A 4 -20.47 24.61 -18.48
CA SER A 4 -19.71 23.38 -18.74
C SER A 4 -18.36 23.37 -18.01
N ALA A 5 -17.64 24.51 -17.98
CA ALA A 5 -16.40 24.66 -17.24
C ALA A 5 -16.60 24.46 -15.73
N LYS A 6 -17.64 25.09 -15.15
CA LYS A 6 -17.97 24.91 -13.71
C LYS A 6 -18.35 23.47 -13.35
N ILE A 7 -19.11 22.79 -14.22
CA ILE A 7 -19.45 21.37 -14.01
C ILE A 7 -18.17 20.52 -14.07
N TRP A 8 -17.29 20.77 -15.02
CA TRP A 8 -16.01 20.07 -15.14
C TRP A 8 -15.13 20.26 -13.91
N ASP A 9 -14.97 21.51 -13.44
CA ASP A 9 -14.19 21.81 -12.22
C ASP A 9 -14.79 21.15 -10.97
N ALA A 10 -16.12 21.12 -10.85
CA ALA A 10 -16.79 20.43 -9.75
C ALA A 10 -16.53 18.91 -9.79
N ILE A 11 -16.55 18.29 -10.98
CA ILE A 11 -16.23 16.88 -11.17
C ILE A 11 -14.77 16.61 -10.81
N VAL A 12 -13.83 17.41 -11.31
CA VAL A 12 -12.40 17.29 -11.02
C VAL A 12 -12.13 17.44 -9.52
N THR A 13 -12.76 18.43 -8.87
CA THR A 13 -12.61 18.65 -7.42
C THR A 13 -13.17 17.48 -6.62
N LEU A 14 -14.36 16.98 -6.98
CA LEU A 14 -14.99 15.86 -6.29
C LEU A 14 -14.21 14.55 -6.47
N TYR A 15 -13.82 14.23 -7.70
CA TYR A 15 -13.04 13.03 -8.00
C TYR A 15 -11.62 13.13 -7.43
N GLY A 16 -10.98 14.30 -7.49
CA GLY A 16 -9.69 14.56 -6.85
C GLY A 16 -9.76 14.33 -5.34
N SER A 17 -10.73 14.95 -4.65
CA SER A 17 -10.93 14.78 -3.20
C SER A 17 -11.20 13.32 -2.81
N LYS A 18 -12.03 12.61 -3.60
CA LYS A 18 -12.31 11.18 -3.39
C LYS A 18 -11.07 10.32 -3.62
N THR A 19 -10.27 10.63 -4.63
CA THR A 19 -9.04 9.90 -4.98
C THR A 19 -7.99 10.07 -3.88
N THR A 20 -7.77 11.31 -3.40
CA THR A 20 -6.87 11.58 -2.26
C THR A 20 -7.31 10.86 -0.99
N SER A 21 -8.61 10.87 -0.68
CA SER A 21 -9.14 10.18 0.51
C SER A 21 -8.94 8.66 0.42
N LYS A 22 -9.22 8.07 -0.75
CA LYS A 22 -9.01 6.63 -1.00
C LYS A 22 -7.54 6.25 -0.92
N LEU A 23 -6.66 7.04 -1.52
CA LEU A 23 -5.21 6.86 -1.48
C LEU A 23 -4.73 6.85 -0.03
N MET A 24 -5.09 7.86 0.76
CA MET A 24 -4.74 7.92 2.18
C MET A 24 -5.30 6.73 2.97
N PHE A 25 -6.53 6.29 2.67
CA PHE A 25 -7.11 5.11 3.31
C PHE A 25 -6.29 3.85 3.02
N TYR A 26 -6.00 3.56 1.75
CA TYR A 26 -5.23 2.36 1.40
C TYR A 26 -3.79 2.42 1.91
N ARG A 27 -3.15 3.59 1.93
CA ARG A 27 -1.82 3.78 2.56
C ARG A 27 -1.85 3.43 4.04
N ARG A 28 -2.85 3.91 4.77
CA ARG A 28 -3.03 3.55 6.20
C ARG A 28 -3.33 2.07 6.36
N THR A 29 -4.19 1.50 5.52
CA THR A 29 -4.53 0.09 5.58
C THR A 29 -3.31 -0.80 5.33
N LEU A 30 -2.46 -0.45 4.35
CA LEU A 30 -1.21 -1.14 4.06
C LEU A 30 -0.28 -1.18 5.29
N HIS A 31 0.03 -0.02 5.87
CA HIS A 31 0.97 0.09 7.01
C HIS A 31 0.40 -0.44 8.34
N SER A 32 -0.93 -0.53 8.46
CA SER A 32 -1.61 -1.15 9.61
C SER A 32 -1.88 -2.65 9.44
N GLN A 33 -1.59 -3.25 8.27
CA GLN A 33 -1.75 -4.69 8.11
C GLN A 33 -0.87 -5.44 9.11
N ARG A 34 -1.47 -6.43 9.77
CA ARG A 34 -0.78 -7.37 10.65
C ARG A 34 -1.20 -8.76 10.22
N LYS A 35 -0.26 -9.71 10.18
CA LYS A 35 -0.55 -11.11 9.88
C LYS A 35 -1.52 -11.69 10.92
N GLY A 36 -1.32 -11.38 12.21
CA GLY A 36 -2.11 -11.95 13.31
C GLY A 36 -2.20 -13.47 13.21
N GLU A 37 -3.41 -13.99 13.34
CA GLU A 37 -3.72 -15.43 13.23
C GLU A 37 -3.92 -15.92 11.78
N MET A 38 -3.90 -15.03 10.79
CA MET A 38 -4.05 -15.41 9.37
C MET A 38 -2.89 -16.29 8.90
N SER A 39 -3.12 -17.14 7.90
CA SER A 39 -2.02 -17.78 7.20
C SER A 39 -1.12 -16.74 6.51
N MET A 40 0.13 -17.11 6.24
CA MET A 40 1.05 -16.23 5.51
C MET A 40 0.49 -15.83 4.14
N LYS A 41 -0.12 -16.79 3.43
CA LYS A 41 -0.75 -16.55 2.13
C LYS A 41 -1.86 -15.50 2.21
N GLU A 42 -2.77 -15.63 3.17
CA GLU A 42 -3.88 -14.68 3.35
C GLU A 42 -3.38 -13.28 3.68
N PHE A 43 -2.38 -13.17 4.56
CA PHE A 43 -1.75 -11.90 4.89
C PHE A 43 -1.13 -11.24 3.65
N LEU A 44 -0.32 -11.97 2.88
CA LEU A 44 0.31 -11.44 1.68
C LEU A 44 -0.72 -11.06 0.60
N MET A 45 -1.80 -11.82 0.45
CA MET A 45 -2.90 -11.46 -0.46
C MET A 45 -3.58 -10.14 -0.04
N LYS A 46 -3.76 -9.89 1.26
CA LYS A 46 -4.32 -8.62 1.74
C LYS A 46 -3.40 -7.43 1.47
N VAL A 47 -2.10 -7.59 1.73
CA VAL A 47 -1.08 -6.58 1.42
C VAL A 47 -1.11 -6.27 -0.08
N LYS A 48 -1.06 -7.31 -0.93
CA LYS A 48 -1.15 -7.16 -2.39
C LYS A 48 -2.41 -6.41 -2.81
N GLY A 49 -3.58 -6.76 -2.25
CA GLY A 49 -4.84 -6.07 -2.58
C GLY A 49 -4.83 -4.57 -2.23
N CYS A 50 -4.11 -4.18 -1.18
CA CYS A 50 -3.89 -2.75 -0.86
C CYS A 50 -2.99 -2.08 -1.91
N CYS A 51 -1.88 -2.73 -2.27
CA CYS A 51 -0.97 -2.24 -3.31
C CYS A 51 -1.67 -2.11 -4.67
N ASP A 52 -2.47 -3.10 -5.08
CA ASP A 52 -3.25 -3.07 -6.32
C ASP A 52 -4.28 -1.92 -6.30
N SER A 53 -4.90 -1.67 -5.13
CA SER A 53 -5.84 -0.54 -4.96
C SER A 53 -5.14 0.82 -5.06
N LEU A 54 -3.94 0.95 -4.48
CA LEU A 54 -3.10 2.15 -4.58
C LEU A 54 -2.68 2.39 -6.04
N ALA A 55 -2.23 1.34 -6.73
CA ALA A 55 -1.86 1.41 -8.14
C ALA A 55 -3.04 1.83 -9.02
N SER A 56 -4.25 1.34 -8.74
CA SER A 56 -5.48 1.76 -9.44
C SER A 56 -5.83 3.24 -9.22
N CYS A 57 -5.35 3.84 -8.13
CA CYS A 57 -5.48 5.26 -7.84
C CYS A 57 -4.30 6.09 -8.39
N GLY A 58 -3.36 5.47 -9.10
CA GLY A 58 -2.18 6.12 -9.68
C GLY A 58 -0.97 6.19 -8.74
N GLU A 59 -1.01 5.55 -7.57
CA GLU A 59 0.14 5.49 -6.66
C GLU A 59 0.82 4.13 -6.71
N VAL A 60 2.04 4.09 -7.25
CA VAL A 60 2.86 2.88 -7.30
C VAL A 60 3.71 2.80 -6.04
N ILE A 61 3.55 1.70 -5.30
CA ILE A 61 4.36 1.42 -4.11
C ILE A 61 5.71 0.86 -4.53
N SER A 62 6.78 1.45 -4.01
CA SER A 62 8.14 0.97 -4.27
C SER A 62 8.34 -0.44 -3.71
N GLU A 63 9.23 -1.23 -4.31
CA GLU A 63 9.56 -2.56 -3.80
C GLU A 63 10.04 -2.51 -2.34
N HIS A 64 10.84 -1.50 -2.00
CA HIS A 64 11.32 -1.28 -0.63
C HIS A 64 10.17 -0.99 0.35
N GLU A 65 9.21 -0.12 -0.01
CA GLU A 65 8.04 0.16 0.83
C GLU A 65 7.15 -1.09 0.97
N HIS A 66 6.99 -1.86 -0.10
CA HIS A 66 6.21 -3.10 -0.10
C HIS A 66 6.83 -4.15 0.85
N VAL A 67 8.14 -4.40 0.73
CA VAL A 67 8.86 -5.32 1.63
C VAL A 67 8.77 -4.83 3.07
N THR A 68 8.98 -3.54 3.31
CA THR A 68 8.90 -2.95 4.65
C THR A 68 7.50 -3.11 5.27
N ALA A 69 6.44 -2.89 4.50
CA ALA A 69 5.06 -3.09 4.96
C ALA A 69 4.77 -4.56 5.34
N ILE A 70 5.31 -5.52 4.57
CA ILE A 70 5.21 -6.94 4.88
C ILE A 70 5.92 -7.26 6.19
N LEU A 71 7.19 -6.87 6.31
CA LEU A 71 8.03 -7.17 7.49
C LEU A 71 7.43 -6.58 8.77
N ASN A 72 6.97 -5.34 8.73
CA ASN A 72 6.30 -4.67 9.86
C ASN A 72 4.98 -5.33 10.27
N GLY A 73 4.38 -6.12 9.38
CA GLY A 73 3.15 -6.86 9.64
C GLY A 73 3.35 -8.23 10.28
N LEU A 74 4.60 -8.72 10.36
CA LEU A 74 4.90 -10.06 10.85
C LEU A 74 4.98 -10.10 12.39
N PRO A 75 4.53 -11.19 13.04
CA PRO A 75 4.67 -11.37 14.47
C PRO A 75 6.10 -11.74 14.89
N PRO A 76 6.47 -11.58 16.16
CA PRO A 76 7.85 -11.77 16.66
C PRO A 76 8.47 -13.14 16.39
N LYS A 77 7.68 -14.19 16.13
CA LYS A 77 8.23 -15.50 15.73
C LYS A 77 9.00 -15.48 14.41
N TYR A 78 8.90 -14.40 13.63
CA TYR A 78 9.66 -14.18 12.39
C TYR A 78 10.86 -13.25 12.56
N GLU A 79 11.20 -12.80 13.78
CA GLU A 79 12.29 -11.83 14.03
C GLU A 79 13.61 -12.22 13.36
N SER A 80 13.99 -13.50 13.37
CA SER A 80 15.22 -13.97 12.72
C SER A 80 15.21 -13.70 11.21
N VAL A 81 14.06 -13.90 10.55
CA VAL A 81 13.91 -13.63 9.10
C VAL A 81 13.90 -12.12 8.86
N ILE A 82 13.17 -11.35 9.68
CA ILE A 82 13.14 -9.89 9.59
C ILE A 82 14.56 -9.32 9.71
N THR A 83 15.35 -9.81 10.66
CA THR A 83 16.75 -9.39 10.87
C THR A 83 17.62 -9.70 9.66
N ILE A 84 17.52 -10.91 9.09
CA ILE A 84 18.31 -11.30 7.91
C ILE A 84 17.99 -10.40 6.71
N VAL A 85 16.70 -10.16 6.45
CA VAL A 85 16.25 -9.35 5.31
C VAL A 85 16.58 -7.87 5.49
N THR A 86 16.51 -7.34 6.71
CA THR A 86 16.85 -5.92 6.99
C THR A 86 18.35 -5.68 7.05
N ALA A 87 19.14 -6.67 7.50
CA ALA A 87 20.60 -6.59 7.56
C ALA A 87 21.27 -6.84 6.19
N SER A 88 20.60 -7.52 5.26
CA SER A 88 21.11 -7.69 3.90
C SER A 88 21.08 -6.34 3.15
N GLN A 89 22.19 -5.60 3.19
CA GLN A 89 22.46 -4.44 2.32
C GLN A 89 22.71 -4.83 0.85
N VAL A 90 22.42 -6.07 0.45
CA VAL A 90 22.71 -6.58 -0.89
C VAL A 90 21.43 -6.52 -1.72
N PRO A 91 21.39 -5.77 -2.83
CA PRO A 91 20.26 -5.83 -3.76
C PRO A 91 20.12 -7.28 -4.22
N TYR A 92 18.94 -7.87 -4.02
CA TYR A 92 18.64 -9.22 -4.47
C TYR A 92 18.53 -9.20 -6.00
N ILE A 93 19.66 -9.41 -6.68
CA ILE A 93 19.71 -9.61 -8.12
C ILE A 93 19.49 -11.11 -8.37
N VAL A 94 18.34 -11.44 -8.97
CA VAL A 94 18.13 -12.73 -9.65
C VAL A 94 18.54 -12.57 -11.10
#